data_AF-A0A3S0WRT0-F1
#
_entry.id   AF-A0A3S0WRT0-F1
#
_cell.length_a   1.000
_cell.length_b   1.000
_cell.length_c   1.000
_cell.angle_alpha   90.00
_cell.angle_beta   90.00
_cell.angle_gamma   90.00
#
_symmetry.space_group_name_H-M   'P 1'
#
loop_
_entity.id
_entity.type
_entity.pdbx_description
1 polymer ?
#
loop_
_entity_poly.entity_id
_entity_poly.type
_entity_poly.pdbx_seq_one_letter_code
_entity_poly.pdbx_strand_id
1 'polypeptide(L)'
;METFGMKIFAWIGLPLVVVIAGCKSTPPVNGHVVPEAHLTGGQFAQSDPNRMATLELRDNLAALYLLMDKLYKRNPHQWAKSGAVSREAAEAQVRDAIDHRKPLPGLGELRDIKAMSRALDPDFQGDRVAALIYGTADMLVTAHGGKQNLYLLDGLDAQRVYNAARNVEIAMWRLAQSKDSQGQPLLVSNELSEHDRNLSFERLFGGIVGRTDLVAEFTAEKYRRSAINYLQSFVGGQFLQFIPVQAVMPAS
;
A
#
# COMPACT_ATOMS: atom_id res chain seq x y z
N MET A 1 39.21 -19.43 -71.14
CA MET A 1 37.89 -18.91 -71.56
C MET A 1 36.86 -19.84 -70.97
N GLU A 2 35.89 -19.27 -70.25
CA GLU A 2 34.69 -19.86 -69.62
C GLU A 2 34.60 -19.60 -68.11
N THR A 3 33.77 -18.59 -67.82
CA THR A 3 33.28 -18.13 -66.53
C THR A 3 31.92 -18.78 -66.26
N PHE A 4 31.72 -19.45 -65.13
CA PHE A 4 30.40 -19.80 -64.57
C PHE A 4 30.63 -20.34 -63.14
N GLY A 5 29.98 -19.94 -62.06
CA GLY A 5 28.95 -18.96 -61.76
C GLY A 5 28.67 -19.13 -60.26
N MET A 6 29.02 -18.14 -59.45
CA MET A 6 28.90 -18.17 -57.98
C MET A 6 27.42 -18.12 -57.58
N LYS A 7 26.87 -19.22 -57.04
CA LYS A 7 25.51 -19.23 -56.47
C LYS A 7 25.52 -18.53 -55.11
N ILE A 8 25.04 -17.29 -55.09
CA ILE A 8 24.79 -16.51 -53.87
C ILE A 8 23.59 -17.15 -53.14
N PHE A 9 23.85 -17.75 -51.97
CA PHE A 9 22.80 -18.14 -51.02
C PHE A 9 22.15 -16.87 -50.46
N ALA A 10 20.98 -16.51 -50.99
CA ALA A 10 20.14 -15.46 -50.44
C ALA A 10 19.56 -15.92 -49.10
N TRP A 11 20.14 -15.46 -48.00
CA TRP A 11 19.51 -15.51 -46.68
C TRP A 11 18.30 -14.56 -46.71
N ILE A 12 17.10 -15.11 -46.87
CA ILE A 12 15.85 -14.38 -46.70
C ILE A 12 15.70 -14.10 -45.20
N GLY A 13 16.20 -12.95 -44.76
CA GLY A 13 15.91 -12.41 -43.44
C GLY A 13 14.41 -12.11 -43.36
N LEU A 14 13.68 -12.93 -42.60
CA LEU A 14 12.30 -12.66 -42.23
C LEU A 14 12.28 -11.37 -41.38
N PRO A 15 11.63 -10.27 -41.80
CA PRO A 15 11.54 -9.11 -40.94
C PRO A 15 10.59 -9.47 -39.79
N LEU A 16 11.11 -9.48 -38.56
CA LEU A 16 10.32 -9.55 -37.34
C LEU A 16 9.51 -8.25 -37.25
N VAL A 17 8.30 -8.27 -37.82
CA VAL A 17 7.32 -7.20 -37.66
C VAL A 17 6.85 -7.23 -36.21
N VAL A 18 7.47 -6.39 -35.38
CA VAL A 18 6.95 -6.08 -34.04
C VAL A 18 5.68 -5.27 -34.27
N VAL A 19 4.53 -5.95 -34.23
CA VAL A 19 3.23 -5.29 -34.14
C VAL A 19 3.16 -4.65 -32.76
N ILE A 20 3.51 -3.38 -32.68
CA ILE A 20 3.19 -2.54 -31.52
C ILE A 20 1.68 -2.34 -31.56
N ALA A 21 0.93 -3.32 -31.08
CA ALA A 21 -0.47 -3.12 -30.75
C ALA A 21 -0.50 -2.08 -29.63
N GLY A 22 -0.74 -0.81 -29.99
CA GLY A 22 -0.93 0.26 -29.02
C GLY A 22 -2.05 -0.16 -28.07
N CYS A 23 -1.74 -0.27 -26.78
CA CYS A 23 -2.74 -0.48 -25.75
C CYS A 23 -3.78 0.64 -25.85
N LYS A 24 -5.01 0.30 -26.26
CA LYS A 24 -6.13 1.24 -26.19
C LYS A 24 -6.45 1.47 -24.72
N SER A 25 -6.28 2.69 -24.25
CA SER A 25 -6.71 3.14 -22.92
C SER A 25 -8.20 2.84 -22.74
N THR A 26 -8.57 2.35 -21.56
CA THR A 26 -9.97 2.00 -21.25
C THR A 26 -10.82 3.28 -21.26
N PRO A 27 -11.97 3.31 -21.96
CA PRO A 27 -12.80 4.51 -22.01
C PRO A 27 -13.37 4.83 -20.61
N PRO A 28 -13.46 6.12 -20.23
CA PRO A 28 -14.05 6.53 -18.97
C PRO A 28 -15.51 6.10 -18.85
N VAL A 29 -15.90 5.63 -17.66
CA VAL A 29 -17.32 5.44 -17.29
C VAL A 29 -17.66 6.52 -16.26
N ASN A 30 -18.65 7.37 -16.56
CA ASN A 30 -19.05 8.50 -15.70
C ASN A 30 -17.89 9.43 -15.30
N GLY A 31 -16.93 9.66 -16.21
CA GLY A 31 -15.75 10.49 -15.93
C GLY A 31 -14.67 9.82 -15.07
N HIS A 32 -14.86 8.55 -14.71
CA HIS A 32 -13.88 7.77 -13.96
C HIS A 32 -13.11 6.82 -14.88
N VAL A 33 -11.78 6.88 -14.80
CA VAL A 33 -10.84 5.91 -15.38
C VAL A 33 -10.06 5.27 -14.26
N VAL A 34 -9.68 3.99 -14.43
CA VAL A 34 -8.66 3.39 -13.58
C VAL A 34 -7.33 4.09 -13.92
N PRO A 35 -6.68 4.78 -12.97
CA PRO A 35 -5.42 5.46 -13.26
C PRO A 35 -4.38 4.45 -13.73
N GLU A 36 -3.87 4.61 -14.95
CA GLU A 36 -2.75 3.81 -15.43
C GLU A 36 -1.48 4.24 -14.68
N ALA A 37 -0.74 3.27 -14.14
CA ALA A 37 0.50 3.56 -13.44
C ALA A 37 1.59 3.97 -14.44
N HIS A 38 2.16 5.16 -14.29
CA HIS A 38 3.37 5.53 -15.02
C HIS A 38 4.55 4.65 -14.57
N LEU A 39 5.32 4.12 -15.53
CA LEU A 39 6.55 3.39 -15.27
C LEU A 39 7.57 4.35 -14.64
N THR A 40 8.00 4.06 -13.42
CA THR A 40 9.10 4.76 -12.74
C THR A 40 10.28 3.80 -12.57
N GLY A 41 11.52 4.29 -12.69
CA GLY A 41 12.72 3.44 -12.72
C GLY A 41 12.87 2.49 -11.52
N GLY A 42 12.36 2.86 -10.35
CA GLY A 42 12.37 2.00 -9.15
C GLY A 42 11.44 0.79 -9.21
N GLN A 43 10.46 0.77 -10.13
CA GLN A 43 9.50 -0.34 -10.25
C GLN A 43 10.15 -1.62 -10.76
N PHE A 44 11.22 -1.52 -11.56
CA PHE A 44 11.97 -2.68 -12.05
C PHE A 44 12.62 -3.49 -10.92
N ALA A 45 12.80 -2.90 -9.74
CA ALA A 45 13.35 -3.56 -8.56
C ALA A 45 12.27 -4.08 -7.58
N GLN A 46 10.98 -4.02 -7.97
CA GLN A 46 9.87 -4.53 -7.17
C GLN A 46 9.32 -5.82 -7.79
N SER A 47 9.05 -6.83 -6.97
CA SER A 47 8.21 -7.96 -7.40
C SER A 47 6.74 -7.56 -7.42
N ASP A 48 5.87 -8.26 -8.16
CA ASP A 48 4.43 -7.95 -8.19
C ASP A 48 3.80 -7.87 -6.77
N PRO A 49 4.10 -8.78 -5.82
CA PRO A 49 3.65 -8.64 -4.43
C PRO A 49 4.13 -7.36 -3.74
N ASN A 50 5.40 -7.01 -3.94
CA ASN A 50 5.99 -5.83 -3.29
C ASN A 50 5.46 -4.55 -3.93
N ARG A 51 5.14 -4.59 -5.23
CA ARG A 51 4.44 -3.52 -5.93
C ARG A 51 3.01 -3.35 -5.41
N MET A 52 2.27 -4.44 -5.20
CA MET A 52 0.93 -4.41 -4.63
C MET A 52 0.94 -3.77 -3.23
N ALA A 53 1.84 -4.21 -2.34
CA ALA A 53 1.99 -3.62 -1.00
C ALA A 53 2.40 -2.14 -1.06
N THR A 54 3.29 -1.77 -2.00
CA THR A 54 3.67 -0.35 -2.19
C THR A 54 2.48 0.51 -2.64
N LEU A 55 1.66 0.00 -3.56
CA LEU A 55 0.46 0.71 -4.04
C LEU A 55 -0.59 0.83 -2.94
N GLU A 56 -0.81 -0.23 -2.18
CA GLU A 56 -1.71 -0.22 -1.04
C GLU A 56 -1.30 0.85 -0.01
N LEU A 57 -0.03 0.86 0.39
CA LEU A 57 0.45 1.80 1.41
C LEU A 57 0.33 3.23 0.89
N ARG A 58 0.72 3.48 -0.37
CA ARG A 58 0.55 4.79 -1.04
C ARG A 58 -0.90 5.26 -0.99
N ASP A 59 -1.83 4.39 -1.41
CA ASP A 59 -3.25 4.74 -1.51
C ASP A 59 -3.89 4.93 -0.13
N ASN A 60 -3.42 4.20 0.88
CA ASN A 60 -3.85 4.38 2.26
C ASN A 60 -3.32 5.68 2.87
N LEU A 61 -2.06 6.06 2.61
CA LEU A 61 -1.53 7.36 3.02
C LEU A 61 -2.31 8.50 2.35
N ALA A 62 -2.63 8.37 1.05
CA ALA A 62 -3.47 9.35 0.36
C ALA A 62 -4.88 9.45 0.96
N ALA A 63 -5.48 8.32 1.33
CA ALA A 63 -6.77 8.29 2.03
C ALA A 63 -6.70 8.94 3.41
N LEU A 64 -5.61 8.73 4.18
CA LEU A 64 -5.38 9.41 5.46
C LEU A 64 -5.22 10.92 5.28
N TYR A 65 -4.56 11.37 4.21
CA TYR A 65 -4.44 12.80 3.91
C TYR A 65 -5.78 13.45 3.55
N LEU A 66 -6.65 12.73 2.82
CA LEU A 66 -8.01 13.20 2.57
C LEU A 66 -8.86 13.19 3.86
N LEU A 67 -8.67 12.18 4.72
CA LEU A 67 -9.31 12.11 6.02
C LEU A 67 -8.89 13.29 6.92
N MET A 68 -7.62 13.66 6.90
CA MET A 68 -7.05 14.81 7.63
C MET A 68 -7.72 16.12 7.22
N ASP A 69 -7.78 16.43 5.93
CA ASP A 69 -8.45 17.64 5.41
C ASP A 69 -9.92 17.70 5.85
N LYS A 70 -10.65 16.58 5.75
CA LYS A 70 -12.04 16.48 6.19
C LYS A 70 -12.19 16.69 7.71
N LEU A 71 -11.32 16.08 8.51
CA LEU A 71 -11.34 16.21 9.97
C LEU A 71 -11.04 17.64 10.39
N TYR A 72 -10.07 18.31 9.78
CA TYR A 72 -9.78 19.71 10.07
C TYR A 72 -10.90 20.65 9.65
N LYS A 73 -11.56 20.40 8.51
CA LYS A 73 -12.74 21.17 8.09
C LYS A 73 -13.89 21.07 9.10
N ARG A 74 -14.10 19.88 9.68
CA ARG A 74 -15.11 19.69 10.75
C ARG A 74 -14.65 20.14 12.14
N ASN A 75 -13.34 20.20 12.37
CA ASN A 75 -12.75 20.53 13.67
C ASN A 75 -11.70 21.65 13.51
N PRO A 76 -12.10 22.88 13.12
CA PRO A 76 -11.15 23.94 12.78
C PRO A 76 -10.27 24.38 13.97
N HIS A 77 -10.72 24.16 15.21
CA HIS A 77 -9.91 24.46 16.39
C HIS A 77 -8.70 23.53 16.55
N GLN A 78 -8.64 22.39 15.85
CA GLN A 78 -7.58 21.40 16.00
C GLN A 78 -6.29 21.83 15.28
N TRP A 79 -6.38 22.27 14.02
CA TRP A 79 -5.19 22.73 13.29
C TRP A 79 -4.55 23.94 13.98
N ALA A 80 -5.33 24.80 14.64
CA ALA A 80 -4.81 25.94 15.38
C ALA A 80 -3.91 25.52 16.57
N LYS A 81 -4.13 24.33 17.15
CA LYS A 81 -3.31 23.79 18.25
C LYS A 81 -1.91 23.34 17.81
N SER A 82 -1.69 23.16 16.51
CA SER A 82 -0.37 22.81 15.96
C SER A 82 0.62 23.99 15.97
N GLY A 83 0.13 25.22 16.15
CA GLY A 83 0.92 26.45 15.98
C GLY A 83 1.10 26.87 14.51
N ALA A 84 0.47 26.17 13.56
CA ALA A 84 0.50 26.52 12.15
C ALA A 84 -0.30 27.80 11.84
N VAL A 85 0.14 28.53 10.81
CA VAL A 85 -0.50 29.78 10.35
C VAL A 85 -1.79 29.56 9.55
N SER A 86 -2.03 28.33 9.08
CA SER A 86 -3.24 27.94 8.37
C SER A 86 -3.48 26.43 8.47
N ARG A 87 -4.68 25.98 8.05
CA ARG A 87 -5.00 24.55 7.93
C ARG A 87 -4.03 23.85 6.99
N GLU A 88 -3.77 24.46 5.82
CA GLU A 88 -2.88 23.91 4.81
C GLU A 88 -1.44 23.78 5.33
N ALA A 89 -0.99 24.73 6.17
CA ALA A 89 0.31 24.64 6.82
C ALA A 89 0.37 23.50 7.86
N ALA A 90 -0.70 23.29 8.65
CA ALA A 90 -0.80 22.15 9.57
C ALA A 90 -0.79 20.82 8.82
N GLU A 91 -1.55 20.71 7.72
CA GLU A 91 -1.56 19.53 6.87
C GLU A 91 -0.17 19.23 6.27
N ALA A 92 0.53 20.27 5.79
CA ALA A 92 1.88 20.14 5.24
C ALA A 92 2.88 19.65 6.30
N GLN A 93 2.78 20.16 7.53
CA GLN A 93 3.61 19.72 8.65
C GLN A 93 3.40 18.23 8.98
N VAL A 94 2.15 17.78 9.02
CA VAL A 94 1.83 16.36 9.28
C VAL A 94 2.35 15.46 8.15
N ARG A 95 2.17 15.88 6.89
CA ARG A 95 2.71 15.17 5.71
C ARG A 95 4.23 15.08 5.75
N ASP A 96 4.92 16.18 6.01
CA ASP A 96 6.38 16.19 6.13
C ASP A 96 6.86 15.23 7.22
N ALA A 97 6.17 15.18 8.35
CA ALA A 97 6.50 14.27 9.44
C ALA A 97 6.33 12.80 9.04
N ILE A 98 5.27 12.47 8.30
CA ILE A 98 5.01 11.10 7.82
C ILE A 98 5.99 10.69 6.73
N ASP A 99 6.12 11.51 5.69
CA ASP A 99 6.90 11.21 4.49
C ASP A 99 8.40 11.09 4.82
N HIS A 100 8.89 11.91 5.74
CA HIS A 100 10.29 11.87 6.18
C HIS A 100 10.49 11.13 7.51
N ARG A 101 9.47 10.43 8.02
CA ARG A 101 9.51 9.65 9.27
C ARG A 101 10.00 10.47 10.48
N LYS A 102 9.77 11.78 10.51
CA LYS A 102 10.16 12.68 11.61
C LYS A 102 9.16 12.58 12.77
N PRO A 103 9.57 12.91 14.01
CA PRO A 103 8.62 13.10 15.10
C PRO A 103 7.64 14.24 14.78
N LEU A 104 6.38 14.08 15.18
CA LEU A 104 5.38 15.14 15.04
C LEU A 104 5.47 16.09 16.25
N PRO A 105 5.62 17.41 16.03
CA PRO A 105 5.59 18.39 17.12
C PRO A 105 4.32 18.27 17.96
N GLY A 106 4.46 18.34 19.29
CA GLY A 106 3.36 18.16 20.25
C GLY A 106 3.12 16.72 20.71
N LEU A 107 3.76 15.72 20.10
CA LEU A 107 3.69 14.32 20.53
C LEU A 107 4.97 13.77 21.17
N GLY A 108 6.07 14.52 21.13
CA GLY A 108 7.38 14.01 21.56
C GLY A 108 7.77 12.75 20.78
N GLU A 109 8.14 11.69 21.50
CA GLU A 109 8.54 10.41 20.91
C GLU A 109 7.37 9.44 20.65
N LEU A 110 6.12 9.87 20.89
CA LEU A 110 4.97 9.01 20.65
C LEU A 110 4.76 8.77 19.15
N ARG A 111 4.72 7.49 18.78
CA ARG A 111 4.52 7.00 17.41
C ARG A 111 3.51 5.86 17.40
N ASP A 112 3.10 5.44 16.21
CA ASP A 112 2.28 4.25 16.02
C ASP A 112 1.01 4.28 16.92
N ILE A 113 0.60 3.14 17.47
CA ILE A 113 -0.54 2.96 18.37
C ILE A 113 -0.49 3.90 19.58
N LYS A 114 0.69 4.29 20.06
CA LYS A 114 0.81 5.21 21.19
C LYS A 114 0.36 6.62 20.81
N ALA A 115 0.73 7.10 19.62
CA ALA A 115 0.25 8.37 19.08
C ALA A 115 -1.27 8.34 18.82
N MET A 116 -1.78 7.26 18.22
CA MET A 116 -3.23 7.09 18.00
C MET A 116 -4.01 7.09 19.31
N SER A 117 -3.49 6.39 20.33
CA SER A 117 -4.13 6.34 21.64
C SER A 117 -4.13 7.70 22.32
N ARG A 118 -3.04 8.47 22.20
CA ARG A 118 -2.95 9.83 22.74
C ARG A 118 -3.91 10.79 22.04
N ALA A 119 -4.10 10.65 20.72
CA ALA A 119 -5.03 11.48 19.97
C ALA A 119 -6.48 11.41 20.49
N LEU A 120 -6.88 10.26 21.02
CA LEU A 120 -8.22 9.95 21.51
C LEU A 120 -8.32 9.93 23.04
N ASP A 121 -7.29 10.41 23.73
CA ASP A 121 -7.26 10.56 25.18
C ASP A 121 -7.92 11.89 25.59
N PRO A 122 -8.96 11.91 26.44
CA PRO A 122 -9.63 13.15 26.87
C PRO A 122 -8.67 14.22 27.42
N ASP A 123 -7.57 13.83 28.06
CA ASP A 123 -6.59 14.74 28.66
C ASP A 123 -5.59 15.32 27.65
N PHE A 124 -5.62 14.87 26.39
CA PHE A 124 -4.73 15.37 25.36
C PHE A 124 -5.18 16.74 24.84
N GLN A 125 -4.33 17.74 25.06
CA GLN A 125 -4.60 19.13 24.66
C GLN A 125 -4.00 19.53 23.30
N GLY A 126 -3.20 18.65 22.68
CA GLY A 126 -2.60 18.90 21.37
C GLY A 126 -3.58 18.74 20.21
N ASP A 127 -3.05 18.86 18.99
CA ASP A 127 -3.81 18.62 17.77
C ASP A 127 -4.15 17.12 17.64
N ARG A 128 -5.41 16.78 17.94
CA ARG A 128 -5.93 15.41 17.89
C ARG A 128 -6.01 14.87 16.46
N VAL A 129 -6.27 15.74 15.47
CA VAL A 129 -6.33 15.34 14.06
C VAL A 129 -4.94 14.96 13.59
N ALA A 130 -3.95 15.84 13.81
CA ALA A 130 -2.57 15.56 13.50
C ALA A 130 -2.09 14.26 14.15
N ALA A 131 -2.38 14.08 15.44
CA ALA A 131 -1.93 12.91 16.19
C ALA A 131 -2.56 11.60 15.71
N LEU A 132 -3.86 11.60 15.40
CA LEU A 132 -4.56 10.43 14.89
C LEU A 132 -4.02 10.02 13.52
N ILE A 133 -3.89 10.99 12.61
CA ILE A 133 -3.42 10.76 11.23
C ILE A 133 -1.96 10.31 11.24
N TYR A 134 -1.10 11.01 11.99
CA TYR A 134 0.31 10.66 12.14
C TYR A 134 0.49 9.26 12.73
N GLY A 135 -0.19 8.94 13.84
CA GLY A 135 -0.10 7.62 14.46
C GLY A 135 -0.57 6.50 13.54
N THR A 136 -1.67 6.72 12.80
CA THR A 136 -2.19 5.73 11.86
C THR A 136 -1.24 5.51 10.68
N ALA A 137 -0.72 6.60 10.11
CA ALA A 137 0.24 6.51 9.01
C ALA A 137 1.56 5.85 9.44
N ASP A 138 2.11 6.25 10.60
CA ASP A 138 3.35 5.69 11.13
C ASP A 138 3.20 4.19 11.45
N MET A 139 2.03 3.77 11.96
CA MET A 139 1.68 2.35 12.12
C MET A 139 1.69 1.61 10.78
N LEU A 140 0.98 2.12 9.77
CA LEU A 140 0.88 1.46 8.46
C LEU A 140 2.27 1.30 7.82
N VAL A 141 3.11 2.33 7.88
CA VAL A 141 4.49 2.25 7.39
C VAL A 141 5.31 1.25 8.20
N THR A 142 5.13 1.20 9.53
CA THR A 142 5.83 0.25 10.40
C THR A 142 5.40 -1.21 10.14
N ALA A 143 4.12 -1.46 9.89
CA ALA A 143 3.60 -2.77 9.49
C ALA A 143 4.20 -3.25 8.16
N HIS A 144 4.56 -2.31 7.27
CA HIS A 144 5.23 -2.55 6.00
C HIS A 144 6.77 -2.56 6.07
N GLY A 145 7.34 -2.77 7.27
CA GLY A 145 8.79 -2.87 7.44
C GLY A 145 9.52 -1.53 7.56
N GLY A 146 8.78 -0.45 7.83
CA GLY A 146 9.34 0.89 8.05
C GLY A 146 9.73 1.63 6.76
N LYS A 147 9.36 1.09 5.60
CA LYS A 147 9.63 1.65 4.27
C LYS A 147 8.32 1.97 3.56
N GLN A 148 8.30 3.07 2.82
CA GLN A 148 7.16 3.42 1.96
C GLN A 148 7.19 2.71 0.59
N ASN A 149 8.34 2.17 0.20
CA ASN A 149 8.51 1.37 -1.01
C ASN A 149 9.13 0.02 -0.62
N LEU A 150 8.49 -1.07 -1.02
CA LEU A 150 9.01 -2.42 -0.80
C LEU A 150 9.74 -2.90 -2.06
N TYR A 151 10.95 -3.42 -1.89
CA TYR A 151 11.82 -3.93 -2.96
C TYR A 151 12.00 -5.44 -2.86
N LEU A 152 12.56 -6.08 -3.87
CA LEU A 152 12.68 -7.55 -4.00
C LEU A 152 13.13 -8.31 -2.73
N LEU A 153 14.02 -7.73 -1.92
CA LEU A 153 14.54 -8.36 -0.70
C LEU A 153 13.69 -8.11 0.56
N ASP A 154 12.70 -7.22 0.48
CA ASP A 154 11.81 -6.92 1.59
C ASP A 154 10.76 -8.02 1.73
N GLY A 155 10.70 -8.63 2.92
CA GLY A 155 9.63 -9.52 3.33
C GLY A 155 8.55 -8.76 4.09
N LEU A 156 7.28 -9.11 3.84
CA LEU A 156 6.14 -8.52 4.52
C LEU A 156 5.57 -9.54 5.52
N ASP A 157 5.37 -9.14 6.77
CA ASP A 157 4.78 -10.00 7.78
C ASP A 157 3.25 -9.88 7.73
N ALA A 158 2.58 -10.93 7.26
CA ALA A 158 1.12 -10.94 7.09
C ALA A 158 0.38 -10.64 8.39
N GLN A 159 0.87 -11.12 9.55
CA GLN A 159 0.23 -10.89 10.83
C GLN A 159 0.36 -9.43 11.27
N ARG A 160 1.52 -8.80 11.03
CA ARG A 160 1.69 -7.36 11.32
C ARG A 160 0.75 -6.50 10.48
N VAL A 161 0.61 -6.81 9.19
CA VAL A 161 -0.31 -6.09 8.30
C VAL A 161 -1.77 -6.29 8.72
N TYR A 162 -2.15 -7.53 9.04
CA TYR A 162 -3.48 -7.83 9.57
C TYR A 162 -3.78 -7.06 10.87
N ASN A 163 -2.83 -7.02 11.80
CA ASN A 163 -2.96 -6.28 13.05
C ASN A 163 -3.13 -4.78 12.79
N ALA A 164 -2.44 -4.23 11.79
CA ALA A 164 -2.61 -2.83 11.39
C ALA A 164 -4.04 -2.57 10.87
N ALA A 165 -4.60 -3.46 10.05
CA ALA A 165 -6.00 -3.35 9.60
C ALA A 165 -6.98 -3.32 10.78
N ARG A 166 -6.82 -4.23 11.75
CA ARG A 166 -7.65 -4.25 12.98
C ARG A 166 -7.47 -2.98 13.81
N ASN A 167 -6.26 -2.46 13.92
CA ASN A 167 -6.01 -1.21 14.64
C ASN A 167 -6.66 0.00 13.96
N VAL A 168 -6.70 0.06 12.63
CA VAL A 168 -7.44 1.10 11.89
C VAL A 168 -8.94 1.02 12.18
N GLU A 169 -9.51 -0.19 12.20
CA GLU A 169 -10.91 -0.41 12.57
C GLU A 169 -11.19 0.02 14.01
N ILE A 170 -10.33 -0.35 14.97
CA ILE A 170 -10.42 0.08 16.36
C ILE A 170 -10.31 1.60 16.47
N ALA A 171 -9.40 2.24 15.72
CA ALA A 171 -9.26 3.69 15.72
C ALA A 171 -10.53 4.39 15.19
N MET A 172 -11.15 3.86 14.13
CA MET A 172 -12.43 4.34 13.61
C MET A 172 -13.53 4.23 14.68
N TRP A 173 -13.66 3.07 15.33
CA TRP A 173 -14.65 2.86 16.39
C TRP A 173 -14.40 3.79 17.59
N ARG A 174 -13.15 3.92 18.05
CA ARG A 174 -12.78 4.82 19.14
C ARG A 174 -13.04 6.27 18.77
N LEU A 175 -12.75 6.70 17.55
CA LEU A 175 -13.04 8.06 17.07
C LEU A 175 -14.54 8.40 17.21
N ALA A 176 -15.41 7.46 16.85
CA ALA A 176 -16.86 7.64 16.97
C ALA A 176 -17.37 7.65 18.42
N GLN A 177 -16.69 6.95 19.33
CA GLN A 177 -17.10 6.76 20.72
C GLN A 177 -16.45 7.74 21.71
N SER A 178 -15.32 8.36 21.34
CA SER A 178 -14.52 9.17 22.27
C SER A 178 -15.20 10.49 22.55
N LYS A 179 -15.45 10.76 23.83
CA LYS A 179 -16.15 11.96 24.33
C LYS A 179 -15.33 12.68 25.39
N ASP A 180 -15.54 13.98 25.53
CA ASP A 180 -15.02 14.78 26.63
C ASP A 180 -15.86 14.62 27.91
N SER A 181 -15.48 15.35 28.96
CA SER A 181 -16.20 15.35 30.24
C SER A 181 -17.62 15.91 30.17
N GLN A 182 -17.97 16.63 29.10
CA GLN A 182 -19.30 17.17 28.83
C GLN A 182 -20.13 16.23 27.92
N GLY A 183 -19.59 15.08 27.55
CA GLY A 183 -20.25 14.11 26.69
C GLY A 183 -20.22 14.46 25.19
N GLN A 184 -19.47 15.50 24.80
CA GLN A 184 -19.30 15.90 23.41
C GLN A 184 -18.20 15.09 22.73
N PRO A 185 -18.30 14.75 21.44
CA PRO A 185 -17.24 14.05 20.73
C PRO A 185 -15.90 14.80 20.78
N LEU A 186 -14.79 14.09 21.03
CA LEU A 186 -13.44 14.69 21.01
C LEU A 186 -13.05 15.22 19.61
N LEU A 187 -13.57 14.56 18.57
CA LEU A 187 -13.46 14.95 17.17
C LEU A 187 -14.78 14.67 16.45
N VAL A 188 -15.35 15.68 15.83
CA VAL A 188 -16.55 15.55 14.99
C VAL A 188 -16.15 14.92 13.66
N SER A 189 -16.64 13.71 13.38
CA SER A 189 -16.31 12.92 12.19
C SER A 189 -17.54 12.67 11.32
N ASN A 190 -18.22 11.54 11.46
CA ASN A 190 -19.48 11.27 10.77
C ASN A 190 -20.64 12.07 11.38
N GLU A 191 -21.68 12.27 10.58
CA GLU A 191 -22.93 12.84 11.05
C GLU A 191 -24.06 11.90 10.63
N LEU A 192 -24.79 11.44 11.64
CA LEU A 192 -26.05 10.72 11.48
C LEU A 192 -27.12 11.59 12.15
N SER A 193 -27.73 12.47 11.37
CA SER A 193 -28.95 13.17 11.78
C SER A 193 -30.15 12.60 11.01
N GLU A 194 -31.38 12.95 11.42
CA GLU A 194 -32.59 12.55 10.69
C GLU A 194 -32.64 13.11 9.25
N HIS A 195 -31.87 14.17 8.96
CA HIS A 195 -31.92 14.90 7.69
C HIS A 195 -30.65 14.72 6.85
N ASP A 196 -29.50 14.44 7.47
CA ASP A 196 -28.20 14.29 6.79
C ASP A 196 -27.43 13.06 7.27
N ARG A 197 -26.93 12.25 6.32
CA ARG A 197 -26.07 11.08 6.57
C ARG A 197 -24.74 11.25 5.85
N ASN A 198 -23.73 11.73 6.57
CA ASN A 198 -22.37 11.82 6.04
C ASN A 198 -21.52 10.64 6.51
N LEU A 199 -21.49 9.57 5.70
CA LEU A 199 -20.67 8.35 5.92
C LEU A 199 -19.32 8.44 5.21
N SER A 200 -18.88 9.64 4.85
CA SER A 200 -17.69 9.81 4.01
C SER A 200 -16.38 9.59 4.77
N PHE A 201 -16.38 9.60 6.11
CA PHE A 201 -15.22 9.20 6.93
C PHE A 201 -15.16 7.68 7.07
N GLU A 202 -16.29 7.05 7.40
CA GLU A 202 -16.44 5.58 7.42
C GLU A 202 -15.98 4.94 6.12
N ARG A 203 -16.33 5.52 4.96
CA ARG A 203 -15.87 5.00 3.65
C ARG A 203 -14.35 5.08 3.48
N LEU A 204 -13.70 6.12 4.00
CA LEU A 204 -12.24 6.24 3.93
C LEU A 204 -11.56 5.22 4.84
N PHE A 205 -12.03 5.08 6.07
CA PHE A 205 -11.52 4.05 7.00
C PHE A 205 -11.73 2.64 6.46
N GLY A 206 -12.95 2.31 6.02
CA GLY A 206 -13.28 1.01 5.44
C GLY A 206 -12.45 0.69 4.20
N GLY A 207 -12.14 1.69 3.37
CA GLY A 207 -11.22 1.55 2.25
C GLY A 207 -9.79 1.21 2.68
N ILE A 208 -9.29 1.83 3.76
CA ILE A 208 -7.97 1.51 4.33
C ILE A 208 -7.96 0.08 4.87
N VAL A 209 -8.95 -0.28 5.71
CA VAL A 209 -9.08 -1.62 6.30
C VAL A 209 -9.11 -2.69 5.21
N GLY A 210 -9.98 -2.54 4.21
CA GLY A 210 -10.13 -3.54 3.15
C GLY A 210 -8.88 -3.74 2.29
N ARG A 211 -8.14 -2.67 1.95
CA ARG A 211 -6.87 -2.83 1.22
C ARG A 211 -5.80 -3.50 2.08
N THR A 212 -5.72 -3.12 3.36
CA THR A 212 -4.73 -3.67 4.30
C THR A 212 -4.99 -5.17 4.56
N ASP A 213 -6.25 -5.55 4.77
CA ASP A 213 -6.67 -6.96 4.91
C ASP A 213 -6.30 -7.77 3.67
N LEU A 214 -6.60 -7.27 2.48
CA LEU A 214 -6.30 -7.97 1.23
C LEU A 214 -4.80 -8.22 1.06
N VAL A 215 -3.96 -7.23 1.39
CA VAL A 215 -2.50 -7.40 1.37
C VAL A 215 -2.04 -8.42 2.40
N ALA A 216 -2.62 -8.44 3.60
CA ALA A 216 -2.32 -9.44 4.63
C ALA A 216 -2.66 -10.86 4.16
N GLU A 217 -3.87 -11.07 3.65
CA GLU A 217 -4.35 -12.35 3.13
C GLU A 217 -3.49 -12.85 1.96
N PHE A 218 -3.22 -11.98 1.00
CA PHE A 218 -2.38 -12.29 -0.16
C PHE A 218 -0.96 -12.67 0.26
N THR A 219 -0.39 -11.94 1.23
CA THR A 219 0.94 -12.22 1.77
C THR A 219 0.97 -13.58 2.48
N ALA A 220 -0.05 -13.91 3.29
CA ALA A 220 -0.16 -15.21 3.94
C ALA A 220 -0.30 -16.37 2.93
N GLU A 221 -1.11 -16.19 1.88
CA GLU A 221 -1.27 -17.16 0.79
C GLU A 221 0.05 -17.43 0.07
N LYS A 222 0.82 -16.38 -0.25
CA LYS A 222 2.14 -16.49 -0.87
C LYS A 222 3.07 -17.37 -0.05
N TYR A 223 3.18 -17.14 1.26
CA TYR A 223 4.05 -17.97 2.11
C TYR A 223 3.62 -19.44 2.10
N ARG A 224 2.31 -19.71 2.16
CA ARG A 224 1.80 -21.08 2.10
C ARG A 224 2.11 -21.75 0.76
N ARG A 225 1.90 -21.05 -0.35
CA ARG A 225 2.19 -21.56 -1.70
C ARG A 225 3.68 -21.75 -1.95
N SER A 226 4.53 -20.82 -1.50
CA SER A 226 5.98 -20.97 -1.58
C SER A 226 6.46 -22.19 -0.80
N ALA A 227 5.91 -22.46 0.39
CA ALA A 227 6.22 -23.66 1.15
C ALA A 227 5.76 -24.94 0.43
N ILE A 228 4.53 -24.96 -0.12
CA ILE A 228 4.01 -26.10 -0.91
C ILE A 228 4.86 -26.33 -2.17
N ASN A 229 5.17 -25.30 -2.93
CA ASN A 229 5.97 -25.39 -4.15
C ASN A 229 7.39 -25.87 -3.85
N TYR A 230 7.98 -25.43 -2.73
CA TYR A 230 9.28 -25.93 -2.27
C TYR A 230 9.22 -27.41 -1.90
N LEU A 231 8.17 -27.85 -1.18
CA LEU A 231 7.97 -29.26 -0.87
C LEU A 231 7.74 -30.09 -2.15
N GLN A 232 6.95 -29.59 -3.10
CA GLN A 232 6.71 -30.25 -4.38
C GLN A 232 7.96 -30.29 -5.27
N SER A 233 8.79 -29.25 -5.29
CA SER A 233 10.05 -29.26 -6.04
C SER A 233 11.11 -30.15 -5.37
N PHE A 234 11.12 -30.22 -4.04
CA PHE A 234 11.97 -31.14 -3.28
C PHE A 234 11.57 -32.61 -3.48
N VAL A 235 10.27 -32.92 -3.40
CA VAL A 235 9.74 -34.27 -3.62
C VAL A 235 9.80 -34.64 -5.11
N GLY A 236 9.38 -33.76 -6.01
CA GLY A 236 9.40 -34.01 -7.47
C GLY A 236 10.81 -34.05 -8.08
N GLY A 237 11.76 -33.28 -7.55
CA GLY A 237 13.14 -33.21 -8.03
C GLY A 237 14.00 -34.41 -7.67
N GLN A 238 13.66 -35.14 -6.59
CA GLN A 238 14.34 -36.38 -6.19
C GLN A 238 13.87 -37.61 -6.99
N PHE A 239 12.73 -37.54 -7.69
CA PHE A 239 12.10 -38.68 -8.37
C PHE A 239 12.10 -38.61 -9.91
N LEU A 240 12.72 -37.59 -10.52
CA LEU A 240 12.81 -37.46 -11.98
C LEU A 240 14.25 -37.17 -12.47
N GLN A 241 15.22 -37.97 -12.05
CA GLN A 241 16.42 -38.18 -12.86
C GLN A 241 16.17 -39.35 -13.81
N PHE A 242 15.75 -39.07 -15.04
CA PHE A 242 15.74 -40.09 -16.09
C PHE A 242 17.18 -40.51 -16.40
N ILE A 243 17.47 -41.81 -16.33
CA ILE A 243 18.76 -42.40 -16.74
C ILE A 243 18.78 -42.43 -18.28
N PRO A 244 19.85 -41.94 -18.95
CA PRO A 244 19.92 -41.92 -20.41
C PRO A 244 19.88 -43.34 -21.01
N VAL A 245 18.96 -43.59 -21.94
CA VAL A 245 18.82 -44.87 -22.69
C VAL A 245 19.82 -44.93 -23.85
N GLN A 246 21.07 -44.52 -23.62
CA GLN A 246 22.16 -44.88 -24.52
C GLN A 246 22.70 -46.21 -24.02
N ALA A 247 22.01 -47.29 -24.40
CA ALA A 247 22.63 -48.60 -24.33
C ALA A 247 23.78 -48.60 -25.35
N VAL A 248 24.99 -48.51 -24.81
CA VAL A 248 26.25 -49.00 -25.34
C VAL A 248 26.04 -50.01 -26.46
N MET A 249 26.49 -49.72 -27.68
CA MET A 249 26.82 -50.78 -28.63
C MET A 249 28.08 -51.50 -28.12
N PRO A 250 28.09 -52.85 -28.12
CA PRO A 250 29.31 -53.55 -28.45
C PRO A 250 29.09 -54.61 -29.53
N ALA A 251 29.91 -54.44 -30.58
CA ALA A 251 30.47 -55.42 -31.51
C ALA A 251 30.13 -56.91 -31.35
N SER A 252 29.54 -57.50 -32.39
CA SER A 252 30.18 -58.47 -33.32
C SER A 252 29.23 -58.80 -34.46
#